data_AF-A0A2M9IVH8-F1
#
_entry.id   AF-A0A2M9IVH8-F1
#
_cell.length_a   1.000
_cell.length_b   1.000
_cell.length_c   1.000
_cell.angle_alpha   90.00
_cell.angle_beta   90.00
_cell.angle_gamma   90.00
#
_symmetry.space_group_name_H-M   'P 1'
#
loop_
_entity.id
_entity.type
_entity.pdbx_description
1 polymer ?
#
loop_
_entity_poly.entity_id
_entity_poly.type
_entity_poly.pdbx_seq_one_letter_code
_entity_poly.pdbx_strand_id
1 'polypeptide(L)' 'MDNDILDLVIVTGYTANRIHKLTPGQKDANRVLAVGRAPVEHGFAHLKNWRILAKLRTDPARATRLLCALLVLTNLEVNR' A
#
# COMPACT_ATOMS: atom_id res chain seq x y z
N MET A 1 -22.25 14.08 -17.17
CA MET A 1 -21.62 13.39 -16.03
C MET A 1 -20.58 12.49 -16.65
N ASP A 2 -19.37 13.03 -16.78
CA ASP A 2 -18.28 12.43 -17.55
C ASP A 2 -17.76 11.16 -16.86
N ASN A 3 -17.74 10.07 -17.62
CA ASN A 3 -17.15 8.80 -17.23
C ASN A 3 -15.66 8.79 -17.59
N ASP A 4 -14.89 9.73 -17.05
CA ASP A 4 -13.43 9.82 -17.25
C ASP A 4 -12.65 8.78 -16.40
N ILE A 5 -13.34 7.90 -15.69
CA ILE A 5 -12.75 6.81 -14.89
C ILE A 5 -12.61 5.54 -15.74
N LEU A 6 -11.98 5.62 -16.92
CA LEU A 6 -11.80 4.44 -17.79
C LEU A 6 -10.38 4.19 -18.31
N ASP A 7 -9.39 5.04 -18.04
CA ASP A 7 -8.00 4.72 -18.38
C ASP A 7 -7.16 4.39 -17.15
N LEU A 8 -7.40 3.21 -16.58
CA LEU A 8 -6.50 2.65 -15.58
C LEU A 8 -5.24 2.14 -16.31
N VAL A 9 -4.22 2.98 -16.40
CA VAL A 9 -2.91 2.58 -16.94
C VAL A 9 -2.17 1.75 -15.89
N ILE A 10 -2.19 0.43 -16.04
CA ILE A 10 -1.46 -0.49 -15.16
C ILE A 10 0.02 -0.51 -15.59
N VAL A 11 0.86 0.27 -14.89
CA VAL A 11 2.31 0.26 -15.09
C VAL A 11 2.96 -0.84 -14.25
N THR A 12 3.42 -1.91 -14.91
CA THR A 12 4.16 -3.03 -14.27
C THR A 12 5.62 -3.07 -14.73
N GLY A 13 6.46 -3.82 -14.01
CA GLY A 13 7.87 -3.97 -14.36
C GLY A 13 8.09 -5.01 -15.45
N TYR A 14 9.21 -4.88 -16.15
CA TYR A 14 9.68 -5.86 -17.14
C TYR A 14 10.35 -7.06 -16.45
N THR A 15 10.09 -8.27 -16.92
CA THR A 15 10.66 -9.50 -16.36
C THR A 15 11.66 -10.13 -17.32
N ALA A 16 12.84 -10.50 -16.81
CA ALA A 16 13.80 -11.31 -17.57
C ALA A 16 13.44 -12.80 -17.53
N ASN A 17 13.79 -13.50 -18.59
CA ASN A 17 13.63 -14.95 -18.77
C ASN A 17 15.03 -15.53 -19.10
N ARG A 18 15.24 -16.83 -18.86
CA ARG A 18 16.44 -17.58 -19.29
C ARG A 18 16.85 -17.32 -20.76
N ILE A 19 15.89 -17.07 -21.65
CA ILE A 19 16.06 -16.80 -23.09
C ILE A 19 16.15 -15.28 -23.38
N HIS A 20 15.54 -14.43 -22.57
CA HIS A 20 15.42 -13.00 -22.83
C HIS A 20 15.94 -12.14 -21.68
N LYS A 21 17.06 -11.45 -21.93
CA LYS A 21 17.64 -10.51 -20.97
C LYS A 21 17.03 -9.11 -21.16
N LEU A 22 16.80 -8.43 -20.04
CA LEU A 22 16.35 -7.04 -20.01
C LEU A 22 17.35 -6.12 -20.71
N THR A 23 16.83 -5.24 -21.57
CA THR A 23 17.61 -4.15 -22.15
C THR A 23 17.98 -3.11 -21.07
N PRO A 24 19.02 -2.28 -21.28
CA PRO A 24 19.39 -1.23 -20.33
C PRO A 24 18.21 -0.31 -19.97
N GLY A 25 17.43 0.13 -20.97
CA GLY A 25 16.26 0.99 -20.74
C GLY A 25 15.15 0.30 -19.92
N GLN A 26 14.94 -1.01 -20.10
CA GLN A 26 13.98 -1.76 -19.28
C GLN A 26 14.46 -1.89 -17.82
N LYS A 27 15.78 -2.01 -17.59
CA LYS A 27 16.35 -2.03 -16.24
C LYS A 27 16.18 -0.68 -15.54
N ASP A 28 16.41 0.42 -16.26
CA ASP A 28 16.23 1.76 -15.71
C ASP A 28 14.75 2.03 -15.38
N ALA A 29 13.83 1.65 -16.26
CA ALA A 29 12.39 1.72 -15.98
C ALA A 29 12.00 0.91 -14.73
N ASN A 30 12.51 -0.31 -14.59
CA ASN A 30 12.30 -1.13 -13.40
C ASN A 30 12.90 -0.50 -12.13
N ARG A 31 14.04 0.18 -12.23
CA ARG A 31 14.67 0.87 -11.09
C ARG A 31 13.81 2.03 -10.61
N VAL A 32 13.30 2.85 -11.53
CA VAL A 32 12.38 3.95 -11.21
C VAL A 32 11.11 3.40 -10.54
N LEU A 33 10.53 2.33 -11.09
CA LEU A 33 9.37 1.68 -10.51
C LEU A 33 9.65 1.09 -9.11
N ALA A 34 10.82 0.48 -8.92
CA ALA A 34 11.25 -0.09 -7.63
C ALA A 34 11.43 0.98 -6.56
N VAL A 35 11.97 2.16 -6.91
CA VAL A 35 12.08 3.29 -5.97
C VAL A 35 10.70 3.75 -5.49
N GLY A 36 9.70 3.78 -6.38
CA GLY A 36 8.33 4.11 -6.00
C GLY A 36 7.67 3.04 -5.11
N ARG A 37 8.01 1.75 -5.31
CA ARG A 37 7.44 0.62 -4.53
C ARG A 37 8.11 0.40 -3.19
N ALA A 38 9.41 0.67 -3.09
CA ALA A 38 10.22 0.45 -1.88
C ALA A 38 9.59 1.02 -0.59
N PRO A 39 9.12 2.29 -0.51
CA PRO A 39 8.53 2.82 0.72
C PRO A 39 7.22 2.11 1.10
N VAL A 40 6.40 1.74 0.11
CA VAL A 40 5.13 1.03 0.34
C VAL A 40 5.37 -0.38 0.85
N GLU A 41 6.26 -1.11 0.18
CA GLU A 41 6.64 -2.46 0.57
C GLU A 41 7.31 -2.49 1.94
N HIS A 42 8.19 -1.52 2.21
CA HIS A 42 8.87 -1.39 3.49
C HIS A 42 7.88 -1.04 4.62
N GLY A 43 6.99 -0.06 4.40
CA GLY A 43 5.93 0.27 5.34
C GLY A 43 5.02 -0.93 5.62
N PHE A 44 4.63 -1.68 4.58
CA PHE A 44 3.80 -2.86 4.73
C PHE A 44 4.52 -4.02 5.44
N ALA A 45 5.82 -4.19 5.20
CA ALA A 45 6.65 -5.15 5.92
C ALA A 45 6.74 -4.78 7.41
N HIS A 46 6.92 -3.50 7.74
CA HIS A 46 6.85 -3.02 9.12
C HIS A 46 5.48 -3.27 9.74
N LEU A 47 4.39 -2.91 9.07
CA LEU A 47 3.02 -3.14 9.54
C LEU A 47 2.72 -4.64 9.75
N LYS A 48 3.29 -5.52 8.95
CA LYS A 48 3.21 -6.98 9.14
C LYS A 48 4.04 -7.46 10.32
N ASN A 49 5.21 -6.87 10.54
CA ASN A 49 6.11 -7.21 11.64
C ASN A 49 5.61 -6.68 13.01
N TRP A 50 4.78 -5.65 13.01
CA TRP A 50 4.28 -5.04 14.24
C TRP A 50 3.34 -5.98 15.02
N ARG A 51 3.81 -6.44 16.18
CA ARG A 51 3.06 -7.30 17.12
C ARG A 51 1.73 -6.70 17.58
N ILE A 52 1.60 -5.37 17.61
CA ILE A 52 0.34 -4.67 17.93
C ILE A 52 -0.71 -4.97 16.85
N LEU A 53 -0.33 -4.89 15.57
CA LEU A 53 -1.22 -5.24 14.46
C LEU A 53 -1.49 -6.74 14.40
N ALA A 54 -0.55 -7.59 14.80
CA ALA A 54 -0.81 -9.03 14.95
C ALA A 54 -1.91 -9.28 16.01
N LYS A 55 -1.82 -8.65 17.19
CA LYS A 55 -2.86 -8.72 18.24
C LYS A 55 -4.19 -8.11 17.77
N LEU A 56 -4.13 -7.01 17.03
CA LEU A 56 -5.30 -6.35 16.45
C LEU A 56 -5.99 -7.23 15.40
N ARG A 57 -5.23 -8.00 14.60
CA ARG A 57 -5.75 -8.96 13.63
C ARG A 57 -6.39 -10.18 14.28
N THR A 58 -5.94 -10.59 15.47
CA THR A 58 -6.53 -11.71 16.21
C THR A 58 -7.94 -11.40 16.73
N ASP A 59 -8.25 -10.13 17.01
CA ASP A 59 -9.60 -9.69 17.41
C ASP A 59 -10.04 -8.44 16.61
N PRO A 60 -10.51 -8.64 15.36
CA PRO A 60 -10.93 -7.54 14.50
C PRO A 60 -12.17 -6.81 15.02
N ALA A 61 -13.04 -7.47 15.81
CA ALA A 61 -14.22 -6.83 16.38
C ALA A 61 -13.87 -5.82 17.47
N ARG A 62 -12.86 -6.11 18.31
CA ARG A 62 -12.32 -5.19 19.31
C ARG A 62 -11.53 -4.06 18.66
N ALA A 63 -10.80 -4.37 17.59
CA ALA A 63 -10.11 -3.37 16.77
C ALA A 63 -11.08 -2.32 16.21
N THR A 64 -12.15 -2.76 15.55
CA THR A 64 -13.17 -1.88 14.97
C THR A 64 -13.85 -1.05 16.04
N ARG A 65 -14.20 -1.64 17.19
CA ARG A 65 -14.81 -0.89 18.31
C ARG A 65 -13.91 0.22 18.84
N LEU A 66 -12.61 -0.05 19.01
CA LEU A 66 -11.64 0.96 19.45
C LEU A 66 -11.45 2.05 18.40
N LEU A 67 -11.38 1.69 17.12
CA LEU A 67 -11.27 2.66 16.02
C LEU A 67 -12.50 3.57 15.95
N CYS A 68 -13.71 3.02 16.05
CA CYS A 68 -14.95 3.81 16.06
C CYS A 68 -15.01 4.73 17.29
N ALA A 69 -14.60 4.26 18.47
CA ALA A 69 -14.56 5.08 19.67
C ALA A 69 -13.56 6.25 19.54
N LEU A 70 -12.35 5.98 19.00
CA LEU A 70 -11.37 7.01 18.69
C LEU A 70 -11.90 8.01 17.66
N LEU A 71 -12.51 7.53 16.58
CA LEU A 71 -13.09 8.37 15.55
C LEU A 71 -14.16 9.31 16.12
N VAL A 72 -15.07 8.82 16.96
CA VAL A 72 -16.08 9.66 17.62
C VAL A 72 -15.41 10.68 18.54
N LEU A 73 -14.40 10.27 19.31
CA LEU A 73 -13.67 11.16 20.20
C LEU A 73 -12.95 12.29 19.44
N THR A 74 -12.23 11.97 18.37
CA THR A 74 -11.53 12.99 17.56
C THR A 74 -12.51 13.91 16.85
N ASN A 75 -13.64 13.38 16.37
CA ASN A 75 -14.69 14.24 15.80
C ASN A 75 -15.27 15.18 16.86
N LEU A 76 -15.50 14.73 18.09
CA LEU A 76 -15.97 15.62 19.17
C LEU A 76 -14.93 16.69 19.53
N GLU A 77 -13.64 16.36 19.47
CA GLU A 77 -12.56 17.30 19.75
C GLU A 77 -12.35 18.33 18.62
N VAL A 78 -12.51 17.92 17.36
CA VAL A 78 -12.41 18.80 16.19
C VAL A 78 -13.65 19.69 16.01
N ASN A 79 -14.83 19.23 16.42
CA ASN A 79 -16.08 20.01 16.39
C ASN A 79 -16.26 20.91 17.63
N ARG A 80 -15.23 21.07 18.46
CA ARG A 80 -15.24 21.93 19.65
C ARG A 80 -14.48 23.22 19.40
#